data_AF-A0A7W0SL58-F1
#
_entry.id   AF-A0A7W0SL58-F1
#
_cell.length_a   1.000
_cell.length_b   1.000
_cell.length_c   1.000
_cell.angle_alpha   90.00
_cell.angle_beta   90.00
_cell.angle_gamma   90.00
#
_symmetry.space_group_name_H-M   'P 1'
#
loop_
_entity.id
_entity.type
_entity.pdbx_description
1 polymer ?
#
loop_
_entity_poly.entity_id
_entity_poly.type
_entity_poly.pdbx_seq_one_letter_code
_entity_poly.pdbx_strand_id
1 'polypeptide(L)'
;MKFVVNTYTLLSVLALAALVTTAQNASTDLKAQDVRTDTVVAAEFENRVKEYTQRREAIEARLPRIPKQATAKQIDVHKKAFLRRVLAARKGGRRGQIFTPEAESLIRKIVTVQYPARSREELRKELAEAENKTVAVKVNALYPEAAERLEMPPTLLLTLPQLPKQVRYRFVGTSLLIVDREIHLIVDFMTNALP
;
A
#
# COMPACT_ATOMS: atom_id res chain seq x y z
N MET A 1 -25.24 -19.73 81.45
CA MET A 1 -24.61 -18.81 80.47
C MET A 1 -25.71 -17.96 79.88
N LYS A 2 -25.65 -16.64 80.10
CA LYS A 2 -26.60 -15.66 79.52
C LYS A 2 -25.98 -15.11 78.24
N PHE A 3 -26.70 -15.14 77.13
CA PHE A 3 -26.69 -14.05 76.14
C PHE A 3 -28.10 -13.93 75.56
N VAL A 4 -28.64 -12.73 75.71
CA VAL A 4 -29.92 -12.24 75.22
C VAL A 4 -29.59 -11.25 74.09
N VAL A 5 -30.56 -11.04 73.18
CA VAL A 5 -30.75 -9.91 72.23
C VAL A 5 -29.74 -9.77 71.06
N ASN A 6 -30.07 -9.26 69.87
CA ASN A 6 -31.27 -8.61 69.33
C ASN A 6 -31.27 -8.62 67.79
N THR A 7 -32.47 -8.36 67.28
CA THR A 7 -32.95 -7.84 65.98
C THR A 7 -32.05 -7.09 64.98
N TYR A 8 -32.44 -7.27 63.69
CA TYR A 8 -32.41 -6.35 62.53
C TYR A 8 -31.10 -5.67 62.13
N THR A 9 -30.46 -6.19 61.07
CA THR A 9 -29.60 -5.48 60.08
C THR A 9 -29.20 -6.54 59.02
N LEU A 10 -29.18 -6.36 57.70
CA LEU A 10 -28.91 -5.21 56.87
C LEU A 10 -29.58 -5.39 55.50
N LEU A 11 -30.25 -4.34 55.03
CA LEU A 11 -30.79 -4.15 53.69
C LEU A 11 -29.91 -3.08 53.03
N SER A 12 -28.85 -3.49 52.30
CA SER A 12 -27.98 -2.66 51.43
C SER A 12 -26.94 -3.63 50.84
N VAL A 13 -26.78 -3.84 49.53
CA VAL A 13 -26.34 -2.87 48.52
C VAL A 13 -26.91 -3.31 47.16
N LEU A 14 -27.91 -2.56 46.68
CA LEU A 14 -28.18 -2.43 45.25
C LEU A 14 -27.33 -1.24 44.76
N ALA A 15 -26.87 -1.32 43.51
CA ALA A 15 -26.19 -0.25 42.75
C ALA A 15 -24.69 -0.06 43.00
N LEU A 16 -23.86 -0.98 42.48
CA LEU A 16 -22.52 -0.60 41.99
C LEU A 16 -22.01 -1.57 40.90
N ALA A 17 -22.71 -1.67 39.77
CA ALA A 17 -22.13 -2.35 38.58
C ALA A 17 -22.69 -1.86 37.23
N ALA A 18 -23.35 -0.69 37.16
CA ALA A 18 -23.85 -0.14 35.90
C ALA A 18 -22.86 0.82 35.19
N LEU A 19 -21.59 0.85 35.62
CA LEU A 19 -20.57 1.74 35.04
C LEU A 19 -19.49 1.02 34.19
N VAL A 20 -19.56 -0.31 34.05
CA VAL A 20 -18.56 -1.06 33.27
C VAL A 20 -19.01 -1.32 31.82
N THR A 21 -20.29 -1.19 31.50
CA THR A 21 -20.85 -1.53 30.18
C THR A 21 -20.70 -0.45 29.10
N THR A 22 -20.36 0.80 29.43
CA THR A 22 -20.23 1.87 28.42
C THR A 22 -18.82 1.96 27.80
N ALA A 23 -17.77 1.49 28.49
CA ALA A 23 -16.39 1.62 28.02
C ALA A 23 -16.00 0.57 26.95
N GLN A 24 -16.59 -0.63 27.00
CA GLN A 24 -16.31 -1.68 26.00
C GLN A 24 -16.90 -1.34 24.63
N ASN A 25 -18.11 -0.75 24.58
CA ASN A 25 -18.78 -0.42 23.32
C ASN A 25 -18.04 0.68 22.52
N ALA A 26 -17.51 1.69 23.19
CA ALA A 26 -16.76 2.76 22.52
C ALA A 26 -15.47 2.24 21.84
N SER A 27 -14.78 1.28 22.46
CA SER A 27 -13.53 0.72 21.91
C SER A 27 -13.79 -0.17 20.69
N THR A 28 -14.89 -0.91 20.68
CA THR A 28 -15.32 -1.71 19.52
C THR A 28 -15.81 -0.84 18.36
N ASP A 29 -16.56 0.21 18.64
CA ASP A 29 -17.07 1.13 17.60
C ASP A 29 -15.93 1.90 16.91
N LEU A 30 -14.94 2.37 17.68
CA LEU A 30 -13.75 3.03 17.13
C LEU A 30 -12.92 2.09 16.24
N LYS A 31 -12.73 0.83 16.66
CA LYS A 31 -12.03 -0.17 15.84
C LYS A 31 -12.79 -0.50 14.57
N ALA A 32 -14.12 -0.66 14.65
CA ALA A 32 -14.95 -0.92 13.48
C ALA A 32 -14.94 0.26 12.49
N GLN A 33 -14.94 1.49 12.99
CA GLN A 33 -14.84 2.70 12.18
C GLN A 33 -13.46 2.86 11.53
N ASP A 34 -12.38 2.53 12.24
CA ASP A 34 -11.02 2.52 11.71
C ASP A 34 -10.87 1.49 10.57
N VAL A 35 -11.35 0.26 10.76
CA VAL A 35 -11.38 -0.77 9.71
C VAL A 35 -12.22 -0.33 8.51
N ARG A 36 -13.39 0.30 8.74
CA ARG A 36 -14.21 0.85 7.65
C ARG A 36 -13.48 1.97 6.90
N THR A 37 -12.73 2.80 7.60
CA THR A 37 -11.96 3.88 6.98
C THR A 37 -10.82 3.31 6.14
N ASP A 38 -10.07 2.35 6.68
CA ASP A 38 -8.99 1.66 5.97
C ASP A 38 -9.48 0.97 4.69
N THR A 39 -10.65 0.32 4.73
CA THR A 39 -11.23 -0.33 3.54
C THR A 39 -11.65 0.66 2.46
N VAL A 40 -12.18 1.83 2.83
CA VAL A 40 -12.51 2.91 1.89
C VAL A 40 -11.24 3.48 1.25
N VAL A 41 -10.20 3.74 2.05
CA VAL A 41 -8.91 4.25 1.56
C VAL A 41 -8.23 3.24 0.63
N ALA A 42 -8.26 1.94 0.97
CA ALA A 42 -7.75 0.89 0.11
C ALA A 42 -8.48 0.84 -1.24
N ALA A 43 -9.82 0.89 -1.22
CA ALA A 43 -10.62 0.89 -2.44
C ALA A 43 -10.35 2.12 -3.32
N GLU A 44 -10.17 3.30 -2.72
CA GLU A 44 -9.81 4.51 -3.47
C GLU A 44 -8.42 4.38 -4.12
N PHE A 45 -7.43 3.88 -3.37
CA PHE A 45 -6.10 3.61 -3.90
C PHE A 45 -6.17 2.64 -5.10
N GLU A 46 -6.87 1.52 -4.96
CA GLU A 46 -7.03 0.52 -6.01
C GLU A 46 -7.72 1.11 -7.26
N ASN A 47 -8.75 1.95 -7.05
CA ASN A 47 -9.42 2.65 -8.13
C ASN A 47 -8.49 3.61 -8.88
N ARG A 48 -7.64 4.36 -8.17
CA ARG A 48 -6.65 5.26 -8.79
C ARG A 48 -5.62 4.49 -9.62
N VAL A 49 -5.16 3.33 -9.13
CA VAL A 49 -4.30 2.43 -9.91
C VAL A 49 -5.05 1.90 -11.14
N LYS A 50 -6.30 1.46 -10.97
CA LYS A 50 -7.14 0.95 -12.05
C LYS A 50 -7.34 1.98 -13.15
N GLU A 51 -7.63 3.22 -12.80
CA GLU A 51 -7.75 4.32 -13.75
C GLU A 51 -6.47 4.56 -14.55
N TYR A 52 -5.30 4.47 -13.91
CA TYR A 52 -4.02 4.50 -14.63
C TYR A 52 -3.95 3.34 -15.63
N THR A 53 -4.26 2.11 -15.19
CA THR A 53 -4.17 0.92 -16.04
C THR A 53 -5.11 0.98 -17.23
N GLN A 54 -6.35 1.46 -17.05
CA GLN A 54 -7.31 1.63 -18.13
C GLN A 54 -6.85 2.66 -19.16
N ARG A 55 -6.26 3.78 -18.71
CA ARG A 55 -5.72 4.81 -19.61
C ARG A 55 -4.53 4.29 -20.42
N ARG A 56 -3.59 3.56 -19.81
CA ARG A 56 -2.48 2.94 -20.57
C ARG A 56 -2.99 1.91 -21.58
N GLU A 57 -4.01 1.12 -21.23
CA GLU A 57 -4.56 0.08 -22.12
C GLU A 57 -5.25 0.71 -23.32
N ALA A 58 -6.00 1.80 -23.12
CA ALA A 58 -6.61 2.55 -24.21
C ALA A 58 -5.56 3.15 -25.17
N ILE A 59 -4.38 3.53 -24.66
CA ILE A 59 -3.26 4.00 -25.46
C ILE A 59 -2.59 2.84 -26.23
N GLU A 60 -2.37 1.72 -25.54
CA GLU A 60 -1.78 0.51 -26.10
C GLU A 60 -2.63 -0.05 -27.24
N ALA A 61 -3.95 -0.11 -27.06
CA ALA A 61 -4.89 -0.60 -28.06
C ALA A 61 -4.86 0.20 -29.38
N ARG A 62 -4.37 1.44 -29.36
CA ARG A 62 -4.19 2.31 -30.54
C ARG A 62 -2.79 2.22 -31.15
N LEU A 63 -1.90 1.39 -30.62
CA LEU A 63 -0.59 1.12 -31.21
C LEU A 63 -0.69 0.03 -32.28
N PRO A 64 0.23 0.03 -33.26
CA PRO A 64 0.40 -1.11 -34.15
C PRO A 64 0.62 -2.38 -33.34
N ARG A 65 -0.20 -3.41 -33.62
CA ARG A 65 -0.05 -4.73 -32.99
C ARG A 65 1.29 -5.33 -33.34
N ILE A 66 1.91 -5.98 -32.36
CA ILE A 66 3.13 -6.75 -32.55
C ILE A 66 2.75 -8.13 -33.14
N PRO A 67 3.50 -8.66 -34.13
CA PRO A 67 3.31 -10.04 -34.59
C PRO A 67 3.50 -11.07 -33.47
N LYS A 68 2.82 -12.22 -33.56
CA LYS A 68 2.96 -13.31 -32.56
C LYS A 68 4.40 -13.79 -32.39
N GLN A 69 5.20 -13.74 -33.45
CA GLN A 69 6.61 -14.15 -33.47
C GLN A 69 7.50 -12.91 -33.69
N ALA A 70 7.37 -11.93 -32.80
CA ALA A 70 8.18 -10.73 -32.90
C ALA A 70 9.61 -10.95 -32.42
N THR A 71 10.54 -10.33 -33.14
CA THR A 71 11.95 -10.23 -32.75
C THR A 71 12.10 -9.30 -31.55
N ALA A 72 13.19 -9.46 -30.78
CA ALA A 72 13.52 -8.57 -29.67
C ALA A 72 13.54 -7.09 -30.08
N LYS A 73 14.06 -6.79 -31.29
CA LYS A 73 14.06 -5.43 -31.86
C LYS A 73 12.66 -4.87 -32.07
N GLN A 74 11.72 -5.68 -32.57
CA GLN A 74 10.33 -5.25 -32.76
C GLN A 74 9.63 -4.99 -31.42
N ILE A 75 9.89 -5.82 -30.41
CA ILE A 75 9.38 -5.64 -29.05
C ILE A 75 9.92 -4.34 -28.44
N ASP A 76 11.22 -4.08 -28.55
CA ASP A 76 11.84 -2.84 -28.04
C ASP A 76 11.27 -1.59 -28.71
N VAL A 77 11.14 -1.60 -30.04
CA VAL A 77 10.51 -0.49 -30.78
C VAL A 77 9.08 -0.24 -30.32
N HIS A 78 8.29 -1.29 -30.12
CA HIS A 78 6.94 -1.16 -29.60
C HIS A 78 6.91 -0.59 -28.19
N LYS A 79 7.70 -1.14 -27.26
CA LYS A 79 7.81 -0.66 -25.87
C LYS A 79 8.19 0.82 -25.82
N LYS A 80 9.15 1.26 -26.63
CA LYS A 80 9.54 2.68 -26.74
C LYS A 80 8.42 3.55 -27.30
N ALA A 81 7.72 3.10 -28.33
CA ALA A 81 6.58 3.81 -28.88
C ALA A 81 5.45 3.94 -27.85
N PHE A 82 5.21 2.88 -27.08
CA PHE A 82 4.20 2.83 -26.04
C PHE A 82 4.53 3.76 -24.88
N LEU A 83 5.74 3.64 -24.33
CA LEU A 83 6.28 4.53 -23.28
C LEU A 83 6.09 6.00 -23.67
N ARG A 84 6.49 6.39 -24.88
CA ARG A 84 6.36 7.77 -25.36
C ARG A 84 4.91 8.26 -25.37
N ARG A 85 3.95 7.43 -25.79
CA ARG A 85 2.53 7.81 -25.78
C ARG A 85 1.97 7.90 -24.36
N VAL A 86 2.36 6.99 -23.48
CA VAL A 86 1.95 7.02 -22.06
C VAL A 86 2.52 8.25 -21.36
N LEU A 87 3.80 8.58 -21.58
CA LEU A 87 4.42 9.80 -21.06
C LEU A 87 3.70 11.07 -21.56
N ALA A 88 3.35 11.13 -22.85
CA ALA A 88 2.61 12.25 -23.41
C ALA A 88 1.22 12.41 -22.76
N ALA A 89 0.50 11.31 -22.54
CA ALA A 89 -0.80 11.32 -21.86
C ALA A 89 -0.68 11.68 -20.37
N ARG A 90 0.47 11.40 -19.75
CA ARG A 90 0.80 11.71 -18.36
C ARG A 90 1.52 13.04 -18.19
N LYS A 91 1.46 13.93 -19.18
CA LYS A 91 2.05 15.28 -19.07
C LYS A 91 1.44 15.98 -17.85
N GLY A 92 2.27 16.29 -16.86
CA GLY A 92 1.82 16.89 -15.60
C GLY A 92 1.46 15.91 -14.49
N GLY A 93 1.70 14.60 -14.67
CA GLY A 93 1.64 13.60 -13.60
C GLY A 93 2.58 13.98 -12.45
N ARG A 94 2.11 13.86 -11.21
CA ARG A 94 2.82 14.29 -10.00
C ARG A 94 2.76 13.19 -8.95
N ARG A 95 3.69 13.26 -8.00
CA ARG A 95 3.68 12.38 -6.83
C ARG A 95 2.39 12.56 -6.04
N GLY A 96 1.84 11.46 -5.53
CA GLY A 96 0.68 11.46 -4.65
C GLY A 96 -0.66 11.47 -5.37
N GLN A 97 -0.67 11.19 -6.68
CA GLN A 97 -1.91 10.98 -7.43
C GLN A 97 -2.55 9.62 -7.11
N ILE A 98 -1.74 8.63 -6.75
CA ILE A 98 -2.15 7.30 -6.31
C ILE A 98 -1.82 7.14 -4.83
N PHE A 99 -0.58 7.43 -4.43
CA PHE A 99 -0.17 7.45 -3.01
C PHE A 99 -0.63 8.75 -2.34
N THR A 100 -1.94 8.93 -2.18
CA THR A 100 -2.47 10.06 -1.41
C THR A 100 -1.98 10.01 0.03
N PRO A 101 -2.01 11.13 0.79
CA PRO A 101 -1.59 11.12 2.19
C PRO A 101 -2.26 10.02 3.04
N GLU A 102 -3.54 9.77 2.81
CA GLU A 102 -4.34 8.74 3.47
C GLU A 102 -3.85 7.34 3.08
N ALA A 103 -3.62 7.10 1.78
CA ALA A 103 -3.10 5.83 1.29
C ALA A 103 -1.69 5.55 1.81
N GLU A 104 -0.82 6.56 1.85
CA GLU A 104 0.52 6.41 2.44
C GLU A 104 0.43 6.04 3.93
N SER A 105 -0.50 6.66 4.68
CA SER A 105 -0.74 6.35 6.09
C SER A 105 -1.20 4.91 6.29
N LEU A 106 -2.18 4.47 5.48
CA LEU A 106 -2.67 3.09 5.48
C LEU A 106 -1.54 2.10 5.19
N ILE A 107 -0.72 2.36 4.17
CA ILE A 107 0.39 1.47 3.81
C ILE A 107 1.42 1.40 4.93
N ARG A 108 1.79 2.53 5.54
CA ARG A 108 2.68 2.55 6.72
C ARG A 108 2.11 1.75 7.89
N LYS A 109 0.79 1.83 8.11
CA LYS A 109 0.07 1.04 9.12
C LYS A 109 0.16 -0.46 8.81
N ILE A 110 -0.12 -0.87 7.57
CA ILE A 110 0.00 -2.27 7.12
C ILE A 110 1.42 -2.79 7.35
N VAL A 111 2.43 -2.05 6.89
CA VAL A 111 3.85 -2.42 7.05
C VAL A 111 4.21 -2.56 8.53
N THR A 112 3.75 -1.65 9.39
CA THR A 112 4.01 -1.68 10.83
C THR A 112 3.36 -2.90 11.51
N VAL A 113 2.16 -3.30 11.07
CA VAL A 113 1.46 -4.47 11.60
C VAL A 113 2.15 -5.77 11.15
N GLN A 114 2.58 -5.84 9.90
CA GLN A 114 3.21 -7.05 9.34
C GLN A 114 4.66 -7.25 9.78
N TYR A 115 5.39 -6.16 10.03
CA TYR A 115 6.79 -6.20 10.43
C TYR A 115 6.98 -5.56 11.81
N PRO A 116 7.20 -6.37 12.86
CA PRO A 116 7.71 -5.88 14.13
C PRO A 116 8.99 -5.07 13.93
N ALA A 117 9.34 -4.20 14.88
CA ALA A 117 10.45 -3.26 14.73
C ALA A 117 11.77 -3.91 14.27
N ARG A 118 12.15 -5.05 14.86
CA ARG A 118 13.36 -5.79 14.46
C ARG A 118 13.34 -6.23 12.99
N SER A 119 12.22 -6.81 12.54
CA SER A 119 12.07 -7.26 11.16
C SER A 119 12.02 -6.10 10.16
N ARG A 120 11.52 -4.92 10.57
CA ARG A 120 11.65 -3.69 9.75
C ARG A 120 13.09 -3.26 9.61
N GLU A 121 13.91 -3.31 10.66
CA GLU A 121 15.34 -2.99 10.58
C GLU A 121 16.10 -3.96 9.67
N GLU A 122 15.80 -5.25 9.74
CA GLU A 122 16.37 -6.27 8.85
C GLU A 122 16.01 -5.99 7.39
N LEU A 123 14.73 -5.76 7.10
CA LEU A 123 14.28 -5.41 5.75
C LEU A 123 14.93 -4.12 5.24
N ARG A 124 15.12 -3.10 6.09
CA ARG A 124 15.84 -1.88 5.70
C ARG A 124 17.30 -2.14 5.36
N LYS A 125 17.98 -3.03 6.08
CA LYS A 125 19.36 -3.42 5.79
C LYS A 125 19.44 -4.15 4.45
N GLU A 126 18.58 -5.13 4.22
CA GLU A 126 18.51 -5.85 2.94
C GLU A 126 18.25 -4.89 1.78
N LEU A 127 17.33 -3.93 1.96
CA LEU A 127 17.04 -2.91 0.96
C LEU A 127 18.20 -1.97 0.70
N ALA A 128 18.94 -1.57 1.73
CA ALA A 128 20.12 -0.72 1.60
C ALA A 128 21.27 -1.44 0.86
N GLU A 129 21.47 -2.73 1.15
CA GLU A 129 22.45 -3.57 0.45
C GLU A 129 22.07 -3.80 -1.01
N ALA A 130 20.77 -4.00 -1.29
CA ALA A 130 20.25 -4.16 -2.64
C ALA A 130 20.08 -2.83 -3.39
N GLU A 131 20.27 -1.67 -2.74
CA GLU A 131 19.93 -0.38 -3.33
C GLU A 131 20.78 -0.08 -4.58
N ASN A 132 20.09 0.24 -5.67
CA ASN A 132 20.73 0.75 -6.86
C ASN A 132 20.61 2.28 -6.89
N LYS A 133 21.66 2.98 -6.46
CA LYS A 133 21.73 4.45 -6.38
C LYS A 133 21.58 5.16 -7.75
N THR A 134 21.58 4.43 -8.85
CA THR A 134 21.34 4.99 -10.20
C THR A 134 19.86 5.23 -10.51
N VAL A 135 18.94 4.71 -9.68
CA VAL A 135 17.50 4.88 -9.91
C VAL A 135 17.06 6.28 -9.45
N ALA A 136 16.64 7.10 -10.40
CA ALA A 136 15.97 8.36 -10.09
C ALA A 136 14.53 8.08 -9.63
N VAL A 137 14.28 8.09 -8.31
CA VAL A 137 12.93 7.93 -7.74
C VAL A 137 12.10 9.18 -8.03
N LYS A 138 11.46 9.20 -9.19
CA LYS A 138 10.66 10.33 -9.69
C LYS A 138 9.49 9.81 -10.52
N VAL A 139 8.33 10.45 -10.40
CA VAL A 139 7.18 10.17 -11.25
C VAL A 139 7.54 10.39 -12.72
N ASN A 140 7.09 9.45 -13.57
CA ASN A 140 7.36 9.41 -15.00
C ASN A 140 8.83 9.14 -15.38
N ALA A 141 9.70 8.80 -14.43
CA ALA A 141 11.03 8.30 -14.74
C ALA A 141 11.01 6.81 -15.09
N LEU A 142 12.00 6.37 -15.86
CA LEU A 142 12.23 4.95 -16.11
C LEU A 142 12.79 4.29 -14.86
N TYR A 143 12.27 3.10 -14.58
CA TYR A 143 12.76 2.18 -13.57
C TYR A 143 13.63 1.12 -14.27
N PRO A 144 14.97 1.17 -14.16
CA PRO A 144 15.86 0.24 -14.85
C PRO A 144 15.58 -1.21 -14.42
N GLU A 145 15.50 -2.15 -15.37
CA GLU A 145 15.35 -3.59 -15.05
C GLU A 145 16.47 -4.08 -14.13
N ALA A 146 17.71 -3.60 -14.33
CA ALA A 146 18.87 -3.90 -13.49
C ALA A 146 18.76 -3.38 -12.04
N ALA A 147 17.74 -2.58 -11.73
CA ALA A 147 17.42 -2.17 -10.36
C ALA A 147 16.54 -3.18 -9.61
N GLU A 148 16.00 -4.22 -10.27
CA GLU A 148 15.24 -5.31 -9.65
C GLU A 148 16.13 -6.30 -8.91
N ARG A 149 16.84 -5.83 -7.90
CA ARG A 149 17.76 -6.65 -7.10
C ARG A 149 17.07 -7.39 -5.96
N LEU A 150 15.99 -6.82 -5.45
CA LEU A 150 15.20 -7.43 -4.38
C LEU A 150 13.79 -7.71 -4.85
N GLU A 151 13.34 -8.94 -4.60
CA GLU A 151 11.95 -9.31 -4.77
C GLU A 151 11.09 -8.70 -3.66
N MET A 152 9.82 -8.39 -3.97
CA MET A 152 8.91 -7.91 -2.94
C MET A 152 8.55 -9.06 -1.98
N PRO A 153 8.68 -8.87 -0.66
CA PRO A 153 8.30 -9.90 0.30
C PRO A 153 6.85 -10.38 0.08
N PRO A 154 6.61 -11.69 -0.09
CA PRO A 154 5.27 -12.21 -0.38
C PRO A 154 4.23 -11.87 0.69
N THR A 155 4.62 -11.90 1.96
CA THR A 155 3.75 -11.54 3.10
C THR A 155 3.25 -10.10 3.03
N LEU A 156 4.11 -9.17 2.62
CA LEU A 156 3.73 -7.78 2.41
C LEU A 156 2.80 -7.65 1.19
N LEU A 157 3.10 -8.32 0.08
CA LEU A 157 2.24 -8.28 -1.12
C LEU A 157 0.81 -8.75 -0.86
N LEU A 158 0.62 -9.74 0.01
CA LEU A 158 -0.70 -10.28 0.36
C LEU A 158 -1.55 -9.31 1.18
N THR A 159 -0.93 -8.31 1.81
CA THR A 159 -1.61 -7.41 2.77
C THR A 159 -1.73 -5.98 2.24
N LEU A 160 -0.91 -5.59 1.27
CA LEU A 160 -1.06 -4.34 0.55
C LEU A 160 -2.35 -4.30 -0.29
N PRO A 161 -2.87 -3.09 -0.59
CA PRO A 161 -3.93 -2.92 -1.58
C PRO A 161 -3.56 -3.58 -2.92
N GLN A 162 -4.52 -4.24 -3.54
CA GLN A 162 -4.28 -5.09 -4.69
C GLN A 162 -3.91 -4.26 -5.92
N LEU A 163 -3.00 -4.80 -6.73
CA LEU A 163 -2.57 -4.17 -7.96
C LEU A 163 -3.06 -4.96 -9.17
N PRO A 164 -3.57 -4.30 -10.23
CA PRO A 164 -3.76 -4.95 -11.52
C PRO A 164 -2.43 -5.48 -12.07
N LYS A 165 -2.49 -6.53 -12.88
CA LYS A 165 -1.32 -7.24 -13.43
C LYS A 165 -0.32 -6.36 -14.20
N GLN A 166 -0.77 -5.22 -14.71
CA GLN A 166 0.00 -4.28 -15.53
C GLN A 166 1.02 -3.49 -14.70
N VAL A 167 0.84 -3.42 -13.38
CA VAL A 167 1.76 -2.71 -12.47
C VAL A 167 2.27 -3.66 -11.37
N ARG A 168 3.27 -3.20 -10.63
CA ARG A 168 3.85 -3.92 -9.49
C ARG A 168 4.42 -2.97 -8.45
N TYR A 169 4.44 -3.43 -7.21
CA TYR A 169 5.21 -2.79 -6.15
C TYR A 169 6.71 -3.05 -6.32
N ARG A 170 7.53 -2.05 -6.02
CA ARG A 170 8.99 -2.16 -5.90
C ARG A 170 9.48 -1.25 -4.78
N PHE A 171 10.56 -1.65 -4.13
CA PHE A 171 11.29 -0.77 -3.22
C PHE A 171 12.52 -0.18 -3.92
N VAL A 172 12.82 1.07 -3.58
CA VAL A 172 14.13 1.70 -3.81
C VAL A 172 14.49 2.45 -2.54
N GLY A 173 15.53 1.98 -1.84
CA GLY A 173 15.79 2.39 -0.47
C GLY A 173 14.54 2.15 0.39
N THR A 174 14.08 3.17 1.11
CA THR A 174 12.86 3.13 1.92
C THR A 174 11.59 3.60 1.19
N SER A 175 11.70 3.91 -0.11
CA SER A 175 10.56 4.33 -0.92
C SER A 175 9.84 3.13 -1.51
N LEU A 176 8.51 3.18 -1.52
CA LEU A 176 7.66 2.20 -2.20
C LEU A 176 7.11 2.82 -3.49
N LEU A 177 7.30 2.12 -4.59
CA LEU A 177 7.00 2.56 -5.95
C LEU A 177 5.88 1.70 -6.54
N ILE A 178 5.09 2.31 -7.42
CA ILE A 178 4.26 1.59 -8.39
C ILE A 178 4.95 1.70 -9.74
N VAL A 179 5.34 0.56 -10.30
CA VAL A 179 6.05 0.48 -11.57
C VAL A 179 5.19 -0.23 -12.60
N ASP A 180 5.06 0.37 -13.78
CA ASP A 180 4.47 -0.29 -14.94
C ASP A 180 5.39 -1.41 -15.44
N ARG A 181 4.83 -2.62 -15.59
CA ARG A 181 5.63 -3.81 -15.89
C ARG A 181 6.20 -3.84 -17.29
N GLU A 182 5.52 -3.24 -18.27
CA GLU A 182 5.84 -3.40 -19.67
C GLU A 182 6.81 -2.31 -20.16
N ILE A 183 6.52 -1.08 -19.74
CA ILE A 183 7.28 0.12 -20.13
C ILE A 183 8.24 0.61 -19.05
N HIS A 184 8.32 -0.10 -17.92
CA HIS A 184 9.25 0.20 -16.83
C HIS A 184 9.12 1.63 -16.32
N LEU A 185 7.89 2.12 -16.19
CA LEU A 185 7.61 3.50 -15.82
C LEU A 185 7.24 3.60 -14.34
N ILE A 186 7.88 4.51 -13.60
CA ILE A 186 7.44 4.87 -12.24
C ILE A 186 6.15 5.68 -12.35
N VAL A 187 5.04 5.05 -11.96
CA VAL A 187 3.69 5.62 -12.04
C VAL A 187 3.45 6.59 -10.89
N ASP A 188 3.81 6.18 -9.68
CA ASP A 188 3.80 7.00 -8.47
C ASP A 188 4.75 6.36 -7.44
N PHE A 189 5.08 7.09 -6.39
CA PHE A 189 5.87 6.58 -5.27
C PHE A 189 5.53 7.29 -3.96
N MET A 190 5.73 6.58 -2.86
CA MET A 190 5.73 7.14 -1.51
C MET A 190 7.10 7.03 -0.87
N THR A 191 7.42 7.97 0.00
CA THR A 191 8.66 7.97 0.78
C THR A 191 8.41 7.38 2.16
N ASN A 192 9.46 6.81 2.76
CA ASN A 192 9.39 6.25 4.11
C ASN A 192 8.27 5.21 4.29
N ALA A 193 8.20 4.24 3.38
CA ALA A 193 7.25 3.14 3.47
C ALA A 193 7.59 2.16 4.60
N LEU A 194 8.83 2.19 5.10
CA LEU A 194 9.31 1.47 6.27
C LEU A 194 9.61 2.49 7.39
N PRO A 195 8.59 2.99 8.12
CA PRO A 195 8.74 3.95 9.20
C PRO A 195 9.32 3.31 10.47
#